data_AF-A0A194WBI2-F1
#
_entry.id   AF-A0A194WBI2-F1
#
_cell.length_a   1.000
_cell.length_b   1.000
_cell.length_c   1.000
_cell.angle_alpha   90.00
_cell.angle_beta   90.00
_cell.angle_gamma   90.00
#
_symmetry.space_group_name_H-M   'P 1'
#
loop_
_entity.id
_entity.type
_entity.pdbx_description
1 polymer ?
#
loop_
_entity_poly.entity_id
_entity_poly.type
_entity_poly.pdbx_seq_one_letter_code
_entity_poly.pdbx_strand_id
1 'polypeptide(L)'
;MAVTATLFAPRSSSTTLPILPVTTKAANYNSLDGGLHSFRMQIDGPHTEEEATRFRIALERNTTLMEVLRRAATMNLPGWYLAAGALTQSVWNYVTDQDPENGIDDYDLIYCDNSDLSWEAEDAVIQAGAKLFEGLPSRVEIRNQARVHLWYQQKFGMPCPQHTSTEGAILTWLSGTALFGVRLLPNNDWKVFAPWGFTDILSLTVRPNPVSGTRTVYEQKAARWKGIWSGLKIIPWPDIEATKAAEELDE
;
A
#
# COMPACT_ATOMS: atom_id res chain seq x y z
N MET A 1 -63.97 -0.35 18.05
CA MET A 1 -63.07 -1.18 17.22
C MET A 1 -61.66 -0.63 17.47
N ALA A 2 -60.88 -1.03 18.48
CA ALA A 2 -60.39 -2.36 18.87
C ALA A 2 -59.66 -3.07 17.72
N VAL A 3 -58.31 -2.95 17.68
CA VAL A 3 -57.31 -4.05 17.60
C VAL A 3 -55.96 -3.45 18.06
N THR A 4 -55.56 -3.60 19.32
CA THR A 4 -54.65 -4.63 19.90
C THR A 4 -53.17 -4.44 19.57
N ALA A 5 -52.43 -3.99 20.58
CA ALA A 5 -50.97 -4.00 20.66
C ALA A 5 -50.43 -5.43 20.79
N THR A 6 -49.27 -5.71 20.20
CA THR A 6 -48.44 -6.86 20.59
C THR A 6 -47.00 -6.37 20.68
N LEU A 7 -46.54 -6.26 21.92
CA LEU A 7 -45.13 -6.11 22.28
C LEU A 7 -44.40 -7.40 21.90
N PHE A 8 -43.26 -7.27 21.21
CA PHE A 8 -42.16 -8.23 21.32
C PHE A 8 -40.90 -7.45 21.68
N ALA A 9 -40.38 -7.74 22.87
CA ALA A 9 -39.09 -7.28 23.37
C ALA A 9 -37.94 -8.09 22.72
N PRO A 10 -36.70 -7.56 22.70
CA PRO A 10 -35.63 -8.03 21.83
C PRO A 10 -34.92 -9.28 22.38
N ARG A 11 -34.45 -10.15 21.50
CA ARG A 11 -33.44 -11.15 21.86
C ARG A 11 -32.07 -10.52 21.72
N SER A 12 -31.46 -10.24 22.87
CA SER A 12 -30.05 -9.95 23.01
C SER A 12 -29.21 -11.17 22.62
N SER A 13 -28.31 -10.97 21.66
CA SER A 13 -27.14 -11.81 21.49
C SER A 13 -25.96 -10.91 21.15
N SER A 14 -25.47 -10.21 22.18
CA SER A 14 -24.14 -9.61 22.19
C SER A 14 -23.14 -10.75 21.99
N THR A 15 -22.55 -10.80 20.79
CA THR A 15 -21.36 -11.60 20.54
C THR A 15 -20.25 -10.63 20.20
N THR A 16 -19.62 -10.09 21.24
CA THR A 16 -18.34 -9.40 21.14
C THR A 16 -17.33 -10.37 20.53
N LEU A 17 -16.97 -10.17 19.26
CA LEU A 17 -15.85 -10.89 18.64
C LEU A 17 -14.55 -10.38 19.30
N PRO A 18 -13.72 -11.25 19.87
CA PRO A 18 -12.44 -10.83 20.42
C PRO A 18 -11.50 -10.46 19.26
N ILE A 19 -10.89 -9.28 19.36
CA ILE A 19 -9.71 -8.91 18.58
C ILE A 19 -8.58 -9.82 19.07
N LEU A 20 -8.31 -10.88 18.31
CA LEU A 20 -7.16 -11.74 18.56
C LEU A 20 -5.88 -11.02 18.11
N PRO A 21 -4.81 -11.00 18.92
CA PRO A 21 -3.53 -10.52 18.46
C PRO A 21 -3.02 -11.52 17.41
N VAL A 22 -2.90 -11.05 16.17
CA VAL A 22 -2.30 -11.85 15.10
C VAL A 22 -0.79 -11.80 15.28
N THR A 23 -0.25 -12.83 15.93
CA THR A 23 1.18 -13.12 15.90
C THR A 23 1.50 -13.77 14.55
N THR A 24 1.77 -12.97 13.51
CA THR A 24 2.23 -13.53 12.23
C THR A 24 3.68 -13.96 12.38
N LYS A 25 3.91 -15.27 12.28
CA LYS A 25 5.24 -15.85 12.18
C LYS A 25 5.73 -15.60 10.74
N ALA A 26 6.78 -14.80 10.57
CA ALA A 26 7.45 -14.62 9.28
C ALA A 26 7.81 -15.99 8.69
N ALA A 27 7.25 -16.33 7.54
CA ALA A 27 7.50 -17.59 6.89
C ALA A 27 8.50 -17.39 5.74
N ASN A 28 9.55 -18.21 5.71
CA ASN A 28 10.61 -18.18 4.71
C ASN A 28 10.35 -19.29 3.69
N TYR A 29 10.20 -18.99 2.38
CA TYR A 29 9.93 -20.05 1.40
C TYR A 29 10.76 -20.01 0.12
N ASN A 30 11.09 -21.23 -0.33
CA ASN A 30 11.87 -21.55 -1.51
C ASN A 30 10.98 -21.86 -2.71
N SER A 31 11.30 -21.31 -3.88
CA SER A 31 10.72 -21.77 -5.15
C SER A 31 11.36 -23.10 -5.57
N LEU A 32 10.53 -24.03 -6.05
CA LEU A 32 10.92 -25.35 -6.54
C LEU A 32 11.41 -25.26 -7.97
N ASP A 33 12.67 -24.88 -8.16
CA ASP A 33 13.48 -25.31 -9.30
C ASP A 33 14.95 -25.35 -8.89
N GLY A 34 15.61 -26.46 -9.25
CA GLY A 34 16.90 -26.83 -8.70
C GLY A 34 18.04 -25.87 -9.06
N GLY A 35 18.75 -25.40 -8.03
CA GLY A 35 20.19 -25.18 -8.11
C GLY A 35 20.72 -23.80 -8.52
N LEU A 36 20.29 -22.73 -7.85
CA LEU A 36 21.11 -21.52 -7.55
C LEU A 36 20.26 -20.66 -6.60
N HIS A 37 20.82 -20.23 -5.45
CA HIS A 37 20.15 -19.43 -4.39
C HIS A 37 18.66 -19.13 -4.63
N SER A 38 17.77 -19.96 -4.08
CA SER A 38 16.34 -19.71 -4.13
C SER A 38 16.03 -18.36 -3.49
N PHE A 39 15.84 -17.33 -4.31
CA PHE A 39 15.39 -16.01 -3.89
C PHE A 39 14.05 -16.12 -3.15
N ARG A 40 14.00 -15.67 -1.91
CA ARG A 40 12.80 -15.72 -1.06
C ARG A 40 12.13 -14.37 -0.96
N MET A 41 10.82 -14.38 -0.76
CA MET A 41 10.06 -13.22 -0.30
C MET A 41 9.67 -13.42 1.16
N GLN A 42 9.97 -12.43 2.01
CA GLN A 42 9.43 -12.30 3.36
C GLN A 42 8.23 -11.36 3.29
N ILE A 43 7.02 -11.89 3.45
CA ILE A 43 5.78 -11.14 3.22
C ILE A 43 5.04 -10.90 4.55
N ASP A 44 4.83 -9.64 4.87
CA ASP A 44 4.03 -9.17 6.00
C ASP A 44 2.60 -8.85 5.50
N GLY A 45 1.71 -9.86 5.51
CA GLY A 45 0.32 -9.72 5.06
C GLY A 45 -0.35 -11.05 4.66
N PRO A 46 -1.68 -11.10 4.49
CA PRO A 46 -2.38 -12.32 4.05
C PRO A 46 -2.06 -12.64 2.58
N HIS A 47 -1.71 -13.88 2.28
CA HIS A 47 -1.38 -14.30 0.91
C HIS A 47 -1.44 -15.81 0.71
N THR A 48 -1.63 -16.20 -0.54
CA THR A 48 -1.29 -17.53 -1.06
C THR A 48 0.05 -17.48 -1.81
N GLU A 49 0.66 -18.65 -2.03
CA GLU A 49 1.92 -18.77 -2.78
C GLU A 49 1.76 -18.34 -4.24
N GLU A 50 0.60 -18.64 -4.84
CA GLU A 50 0.29 -18.25 -6.22
C GLU A 50 0.20 -16.73 -6.35
N GLU A 51 -0.48 -16.06 -5.42
CA GLU A 51 -0.59 -14.60 -5.41
C GLU A 51 0.78 -13.93 -5.26
N ALA A 52 1.60 -14.42 -4.32
CA ALA A 52 2.96 -13.93 -4.10
C ALA A 52 3.82 -14.10 -5.37
N THR A 53 3.78 -15.29 -5.98
CA THR A 53 4.52 -15.59 -7.22
C THR A 53 4.11 -14.68 -8.36
N ARG A 54 2.80 -14.47 -8.56
CA ARG A 54 2.27 -13.57 -9.60
C ARG A 54 2.68 -12.12 -9.35
N PHE A 55 2.65 -11.66 -8.10
CA PHE A 55 3.14 -10.33 -7.72
C PHE A 55 4.61 -10.16 -8.10
N ARG A 56 5.45 -11.12 -7.72
CA ARG A 56 6.89 -11.09 -8.05
C ARG A 56 7.15 -11.04 -9.55
N ILE A 57 6.52 -11.93 -10.32
CA ILE A 57 6.66 -11.98 -11.78
C ILE A 57 6.27 -10.63 -12.41
N ALA A 58 5.18 -10.02 -11.92
CA ALA A 58 4.75 -8.72 -12.42
C ALA A 58 5.80 -7.63 -12.20
N LEU A 59 6.39 -7.59 -11.00
CA LEU A 59 7.43 -6.60 -10.66
C LEU A 59 8.73 -6.85 -11.41
N GLU A 60 9.16 -8.12 -11.56
CA GLU A 60 10.38 -8.48 -12.28
C GLU A 60 10.31 -8.15 -13.78
N ARG A 61 9.10 -8.07 -14.36
CA ARG A 61 8.90 -7.61 -15.74
C ARG A 61 9.08 -6.10 -15.92
N ASN A 62 8.92 -5.31 -14.85
CA ASN A 62 9.15 -3.87 -14.87
C ASN A 62 10.64 -3.59 -14.60
N THR A 63 11.41 -3.36 -15.67
CA THR A 63 12.86 -3.24 -15.57
C THR A 63 13.29 -1.98 -14.81
N THR A 64 12.58 -0.87 -15.00
CA THR A 64 12.82 0.36 -14.24
C THR A 64 12.58 0.14 -12.74
N LEU A 65 11.50 -0.54 -12.35
CA LEU A 65 11.19 -0.87 -10.95
C LEU A 65 12.32 -1.68 -10.31
N MET A 66 12.80 -2.71 -10.99
CA MET A 66 13.87 -3.58 -10.48
C MET A 66 15.19 -2.82 -10.32
N GLU A 67 15.49 -1.91 -11.24
CA GLU A 67 16.69 -1.07 -11.13
C GLU A 67 16.56 -0.05 -9.99
N VAL A 68 15.38 0.53 -9.77
CA VAL A 68 15.11 1.39 -8.60
C VAL A 68 15.33 0.61 -7.31
N LEU A 69 14.78 -0.61 -7.17
CA LEU A 69 14.97 -1.45 -5.98
C LEU A 69 16.46 -1.73 -5.71
N ARG A 70 17.21 -2.12 -6.74
CA ARG A 70 18.64 -2.45 -6.63
C ARG A 70 19.46 -1.23 -6.22
N ARG A 71 19.19 -0.05 -6.80
CA ARG A 71 19.89 1.19 -6.46
C ARG A 71 19.50 1.68 -5.08
N ALA A 72 18.21 1.72 -4.75
CA ALA A 72 17.70 2.17 -3.44
C ALA A 72 18.30 1.39 -2.27
N ALA A 73 18.54 0.08 -2.45
CA ALA A 73 19.19 -0.76 -1.44
C ALA A 73 20.59 -0.23 -1.03
N THR A 74 21.29 0.49 -1.91
CA THR A 74 22.61 1.07 -1.63
C THR A 74 22.57 2.33 -0.77
N MET A 75 21.40 2.99 -0.67
CA MET A 75 21.24 4.21 0.13
C MET A 75 21.21 3.94 1.64
N ASN A 76 20.97 2.68 2.06
CA ASN A 76 20.90 2.27 3.46
C ASN A 76 19.94 3.11 4.32
N LEU A 77 18.84 3.59 3.73
CA LEU A 77 17.85 4.41 4.44
C LEU A 77 17.10 3.59 5.50
N PRO A 78 16.82 4.14 6.70
CA PRO A 78 16.16 3.38 7.76
C PRO A 78 14.73 3.04 7.37
N GLY A 79 14.38 1.76 7.45
CA GLY A 79 13.02 1.29 7.21
C GLY A 79 12.50 1.52 5.79
N TRP A 80 13.37 1.68 4.78
CA TRP A 80 12.93 2.09 3.44
C TRP A 80 12.03 1.06 2.74
N TYR A 81 11.15 1.54 1.86
CA TYR A 81 10.41 0.73 0.87
C TYR A 81 10.29 1.51 -0.44
N LEU A 82 10.41 0.82 -1.57
CA LEU A 82 9.71 1.24 -2.78
C LEU A 82 8.25 0.88 -2.61
N ALA A 83 7.33 1.81 -2.84
CA ALA A 83 5.96 1.65 -2.37
C ALA A 83 4.91 2.19 -3.36
N ALA A 84 3.64 2.09 -2.96
CA ALA A 84 2.51 2.76 -3.58
C ALA A 84 2.25 2.35 -5.05
N GLY A 85 2.11 3.34 -5.93
CA GLY A 85 1.46 3.22 -7.23
C GLY A 85 2.18 2.30 -8.20
N ALA A 86 3.50 2.44 -8.33
CA ALA A 86 4.30 1.69 -9.30
C ALA A 86 4.21 0.17 -9.09
N LEU A 87 4.14 -0.30 -7.84
CA LEU A 87 4.02 -1.72 -7.53
C LEU A 87 2.70 -2.27 -8.07
N THR A 88 1.59 -1.63 -7.72
CA THR A 88 0.25 -2.08 -8.07
C THR A 88 -0.04 -1.92 -9.56
N GLN A 89 0.43 -0.82 -10.16
CA GLN A 89 0.28 -0.59 -11.60
C GLN A 89 1.08 -1.61 -12.42
N SER A 90 2.27 -2.02 -11.96
CA SER A 90 3.02 -3.12 -12.59
C SER A 90 2.24 -4.44 -12.54
N VAL A 91 1.54 -4.73 -11.42
CA VAL A 91 0.65 -5.88 -11.30
C VAL A 91 -0.53 -5.77 -12.26
N TRP A 92 -1.14 -4.60 -12.38
CA TRP A 92 -2.23 -4.37 -13.33
C TRP A 92 -1.79 -4.55 -14.77
N ASN A 93 -0.61 -4.02 -15.14
CA ASN A 93 -0.01 -4.24 -16.45
C ASN A 93 0.19 -5.72 -16.73
N TYR A 94 0.72 -6.47 -15.76
CA TYR A 94 0.89 -7.91 -15.87
C TYR A 94 -0.43 -8.66 -16.07
N VAL A 95 -1.45 -8.42 -15.23
CA VAL A 95 -2.72 -9.18 -15.32
C VAL A 95 -3.62 -8.74 -16.49
N THR A 96 -3.30 -7.62 -17.14
CA THR A 96 -4.00 -7.13 -18.33
C THR A 96 -3.17 -7.23 -19.62
N ASP A 97 -2.01 -7.89 -19.57
CA ASP A 97 -1.09 -8.09 -20.70
C ASP A 97 -0.70 -6.78 -21.41
N GLN A 98 -0.43 -5.74 -20.62
CA GLN A 98 0.07 -4.45 -21.10
C GLN A 98 1.59 -4.35 -20.93
N ASP A 99 2.18 -3.31 -21.54
CA ASP A 99 3.57 -2.96 -21.31
C ASP A 99 3.85 -2.83 -19.78
N PRO A 100 4.90 -3.47 -19.24
CA PRO A 100 5.15 -3.49 -17.79
C PRO A 100 5.30 -2.11 -17.15
N GLU A 101 5.71 -1.10 -17.91
CA GLU A 101 5.95 0.26 -17.45
C GLU A 101 4.80 1.23 -17.81
N ASN A 102 3.73 0.74 -18.46
CA ASN A 102 2.59 1.54 -18.88
C ASN A 102 1.90 2.26 -17.70
N GLY A 103 1.63 3.55 -17.89
CA GLY A 103 0.84 4.36 -16.96
C GLY A 103 1.53 4.72 -15.64
N ILE A 104 2.80 4.33 -15.45
CA ILE A 104 3.59 4.60 -14.25
C ILE A 104 4.29 5.96 -14.38
N ASP A 105 3.84 6.95 -13.62
CA ASP A 105 4.42 8.30 -13.63
C ASP A 105 5.72 8.39 -12.81
N ASP A 106 5.74 7.69 -11.68
CA ASP A 106 6.76 7.82 -10.66
C ASP A 106 6.95 6.54 -9.82
N TYR A 107 8.09 6.49 -9.14
CA TYR A 107 8.49 5.43 -8.22
C TYR A 107 8.68 6.02 -6.82
N ASP A 108 7.77 5.74 -5.89
CA ASP A 108 7.81 6.27 -4.52
C ASP A 108 8.82 5.51 -3.64
N LEU A 109 9.98 6.11 -3.37
CA LEU A 109 10.96 5.61 -2.40
C LEU A 109 10.76 6.29 -1.05
N ILE A 110 10.16 5.57 -0.11
CA ILE A 110 9.84 6.11 1.21
C ILE A 110 10.74 5.52 2.28
N TYR A 111 10.96 6.28 3.35
CA TYR A 111 11.70 5.84 4.54
C TYR A 111 11.18 6.56 5.77
N CYS A 112 11.58 6.13 6.97
CA CYS A 112 11.15 6.77 8.21
C CYS A 112 12.36 7.02 9.11
N ASP A 113 12.75 8.28 9.24
CA ASP A 113 13.82 8.73 10.11
C ASP A 113 13.35 9.92 10.95
N ASN A 114 13.25 9.73 12.26
CA ASN A 114 12.83 10.77 13.20
C ASN A 114 14.00 11.42 13.96
N SER A 115 15.26 11.08 13.61
CA SER A 115 16.44 11.64 14.26
C SER A 115 16.69 13.11 13.87
N ASP A 116 16.37 13.47 12.63
CA ASP A 116 16.40 14.83 12.11
C ASP A 116 15.19 15.08 11.20
N LEU A 117 14.27 15.90 11.69
CA LEU A 117 13.06 16.29 10.98
C LEU A 117 13.22 17.64 10.27
N SER A 118 14.43 18.12 9.98
CA SER A 118 14.64 19.34 9.17
C SER A 118 14.35 19.08 7.68
N TRP A 119 14.06 20.15 6.93
CA TRP A 119 13.94 20.03 5.47
C TRP A 119 15.29 19.69 4.85
N GLU A 120 16.37 20.26 5.41
CA GLU A 120 17.74 20.09 4.97
C GLU A 120 18.18 18.62 5.03
N ALA A 121 17.78 17.87 6.07
CA ALA A 121 18.05 16.45 6.18
C ALA A 121 17.33 15.62 5.10
N GLU A 122 16.06 15.93 4.82
CA GLU A 122 15.30 15.27 3.75
C GLU A 122 15.83 15.65 2.36
N ASP A 123 16.14 16.93 2.13
CA ASP A 123 16.69 17.41 0.87
C ASP A 123 18.04 16.77 0.57
N ALA A 124 18.92 16.61 1.57
CA ALA A 124 20.19 15.89 1.38
C ALA A 124 19.99 14.46 0.83
N VAL A 125 18.97 13.75 1.31
CA VAL A 125 18.61 12.41 0.80
C VAL A 125 18.02 12.51 -0.61
N ILE A 126 17.16 13.50 -0.87
CA ILE A 126 16.59 13.75 -2.22
C ILE A 126 17.71 14.02 -3.23
N GLN A 127 18.69 14.87 -2.90
CA GLN A 127 19.83 15.19 -3.77
C GLN A 127 20.74 13.98 -4.01
N ALA A 128 20.98 13.16 -2.97
CA ALA A 128 21.73 11.91 -3.11
C ALA A 128 21.00 10.92 -4.04
N GLY A 129 19.68 10.80 -3.87
CA GLY A 129 18.83 9.99 -4.72
C GLY A 129 18.79 10.48 -6.17
N ALA A 130 18.68 11.78 -6.41
CA ALA A 130 18.68 12.35 -7.76
C ALA A 130 19.92 11.94 -8.57
N LYS A 131 21.10 11.94 -7.91
CA LYS A 131 22.34 11.44 -8.52
C LYS A 131 22.32 9.92 -8.73
N LEU A 132 21.83 9.18 -7.74
CA LEU A 132 21.80 7.72 -7.79
C LEU A 132 20.87 7.19 -8.88
N PHE A 133 19.71 7.82 -9.06
CA PHE A 133 18.67 7.41 -10.01
C PHE A 133 18.79 8.10 -11.38
N GLU A 134 19.90 8.81 -11.62
CA GLU A 134 20.18 9.43 -12.92
C GLU A 134 20.14 8.38 -14.05
N GLY A 135 19.57 8.78 -15.19
CA GLY A 135 19.43 7.94 -16.38
C GLY A 135 18.25 6.96 -16.38
N LEU A 136 17.44 6.93 -15.32
CA LEU A 136 16.17 6.18 -15.34
C LEU A 136 15.11 6.94 -16.16
N PRO A 137 14.20 6.22 -16.84
CA PRO A 137 13.18 6.85 -17.70
C PRO A 137 12.11 7.60 -16.91
N SER A 138 11.87 7.22 -15.65
CA SER A 138 10.86 7.81 -14.77
C SER A 138 11.47 8.32 -13.47
N ARG A 139 10.76 9.25 -12.84
CA ARG A 139 11.19 9.91 -11.61
C ARG A 139 11.09 8.96 -10.41
N VAL A 140 12.09 9.02 -9.52
CA VAL A 140 11.99 8.46 -8.17
C VAL A 140 11.66 9.58 -7.19
N GLU A 141 10.51 9.47 -6.51
CA GLU A 141 10.10 10.42 -5.47
C GLU A 141 10.54 9.92 -4.10
N ILE A 142 11.47 10.65 -3.46
CA ILE A 142 11.95 10.30 -2.14
C ILE A 142 11.21 11.09 -1.06
N ARG A 143 10.75 10.39 -0.02
CA ARG A 143 9.98 11.01 1.07
C ARG A 143 10.29 10.41 2.44
N ASN A 144 10.67 11.27 3.39
CA ASN A 144 10.75 10.89 4.79
C ASN A 144 9.35 10.92 5.43
N GLN A 145 8.80 9.76 5.73
CA GLN A 145 7.47 9.62 6.31
C GLN A 145 7.39 10.22 7.73
N ALA A 146 8.49 10.27 8.47
CA ALA A 146 8.51 10.91 9.79
C ALA A 146 8.24 12.42 9.71
N ARG A 147 8.53 13.08 8.58
CA ARG A 147 8.31 14.53 8.35
C ARG A 147 6.94 14.88 7.81
N VAL A 148 6.14 13.92 7.34
CA VAL A 148 4.88 14.17 6.61
C VAL A 148 3.93 15.07 7.41
N HIS A 149 3.80 14.81 8.71
CA HIS A 149 2.93 15.58 9.61
C HIS A 149 3.21 17.09 9.64
N LEU A 150 4.44 17.53 9.32
CA LEU A 150 4.84 18.94 9.35
C LEU A 150 4.24 19.77 8.22
N TRP A 151 3.88 19.16 7.08
CA TRP A 151 3.38 19.87 5.90
C TRP A 151 2.04 19.34 5.39
N TYR A 152 1.61 18.14 5.83
CA TYR A 152 0.40 17.49 5.31
C TYR A 152 -0.86 18.33 5.50
N GLN A 153 -1.06 18.90 6.70
CA GLN A 153 -2.23 19.72 7.00
C GLN A 153 -2.29 20.98 6.15
N GLN A 154 -1.16 21.64 5.91
CA GLN A 154 -1.12 22.82 5.05
C GLN A 154 -1.48 22.47 3.60
N LYS A 155 -1.06 21.28 3.12
CA LYS A 155 -1.30 20.83 1.75
C LYS A 155 -2.72 20.30 1.53
N PHE A 156 -3.27 19.56 2.49
CA PHE A 156 -4.50 18.78 2.33
C PHE A 156 -5.66 19.23 3.23
N GLY A 157 -5.44 20.19 4.13
CA GLY A 157 -6.47 20.74 5.00
C GLY A 157 -6.91 19.83 6.15
N MET A 158 -6.22 18.71 6.39
CA MET A 158 -6.53 17.76 7.48
C MET A 158 -5.27 17.34 8.24
N PRO A 159 -5.36 17.11 9.56
CA PRO A 159 -4.20 16.71 10.34
C PRO A 159 -3.69 15.32 9.93
N CYS A 160 -2.39 15.13 10.06
CA CYS A 160 -1.72 13.83 9.89
C CYS A 160 -0.84 13.62 11.12
N PRO A 161 -1.06 12.57 11.94
CA PRO A 161 -0.17 12.24 13.04
C PRO A 161 1.24 11.93 12.53
N GLN A 162 2.26 12.20 13.35
CA GLN A 162 3.62 11.79 13.02
C GLN A 162 3.71 10.27 12.89
N HIS A 163 4.26 9.79 11.78
CA HIS A 163 4.55 8.38 11.59
C HIS A 163 5.83 7.98 12.33
N THR A 164 5.78 6.83 13.00
CA THR A 164 6.92 6.25 13.75
C THR A 164 7.59 5.08 13.04
N SER A 165 6.99 4.60 11.94
CA SER A 165 7.55 3.59 11.05
C SER A 165 7.06 3.79 9.63
N THR A 166 7.78 3.25 8.66
CA THR A 166 7.40 3.29 7.25
C THR A 166 6.14 2.47 6.99
N GLU A 167 6.02 1.28 7.60
CA GLU A 167 4.82 0.45 7.56
C GLU A 167 3.60 1.19 8.15
N GLY A 168 3.79 1.92 9.26
CA GLY A 168 2.75 2.74 9.88
C GLY A 168 2.28 3.88 8.96
N ALA A 169 3.19 4.48 8.19
CA ALA A 169 2.83 5.47 7.17
C ALA A 169 2.03 4.85 6.03
N ILE A 170 2.49 3.71 5.48
CA ILE A 170 1.80 2.98 4.40
C ILE A 170 0.36 2.70 4.80
N LEU A 171 0.09 2.22 6.01
CA LEU A 171 -1.26 1.90 6.52
C LEU A 171 -2.25 3.07 6.49
N THR A 172 -1.78 4.31 6.40
CA THR A 172 -2.65 5.50 6.33
C THR A 172 -3.04 5.90 4.92
N TRP A 173 -2.43 5.32 3.89
CA TRP A 173 -2.63 5.78 2.52
C TRP A 173 -4.01 5.48 1.96
N LEU A 174 -4.47 6.36 1.06
CA LEU A 174 -5.86 6.57 0.64
C LEU A 174 -6.57 5.34 0.05
N SER A 175 -5.85 4.33 -0.44
CA SER A 175 -6.44 3.16 -1.09
C SER A 175 -5.63 1.91 -0.79
N GLY A 176 -6.31 0.77 -0.70
CA GLY A 176 -5.70 -0.57 -0.59
C GLY A 176 -4.64 -0.84 -1.65
N THR A 177 -4.81 -0.27 -2.85
CA THR A 177 -3.85 -0.37 -3.96
C THR A 177 -2.54 0.37 -3.70
N ALA A 178 -2.50 1.28 -2.73
CA ALA A 178 -1.28 1.94 -2.29
C ALA A 178 -0.61 1.22 -1.12
N LEU A 179 -1.31 0.31 -0.42
CA LEU A 179 -0.84 -0.33 0.82
C LEU A 179 0.19 -1.44 0.56
N PHE A 180 1.20 -1.15 -0.25
CA PHE A 180 2.29 -2.06 -0.59
C PHE A 180 3.63 -1.37 -0.44
N GLY A 181 4.60 -2.11 0.09
CA GLY A 181 6.01 -1.74 0.09
C GLY A 181 6.86 -2.95 -0.25
N VAL A 182 7.89 -2.78 -1.08
CA VAL A 182 8.90 -3.79 -1.39
C VAL A 182 10.28 -3.20 -1.16
N ARG A 183 11.17 -3.99 -0.56
CA ARG A 183 12.59 -3.64 -0.42
C ARG A 183 13.45 -4.89 -0.54
N LEU A 184 14.72 -4.68 -0.90
CA LEU A 184 15.71 -5.76 -0.88
C LEU A 184 16.37 -5.85 0.49
N LEU A 185 16.55 -7.08 0.97
CA LEU A 185 17.35 -7.42 2.14
C LEU A 185 18.83 -7.59 1.73
N PRO A 186 19.78 -7.61 2.68
CA PRO A 186 21.21 -7.73 2.37
C PRO A 186 21.60 -8.99 1.58
N ASN A 187 20.79 -10.04 1.64
CA ASN A 187 20.96 -11.28 0.88
C ASN A 187 20.23 -11.29 -0.48
N ASN A 188 19.71 -10.14 -0.91
CA ASN A 188 18.87 -9.94 -2.10
C ASN A 188 17.48 -10.60 -2.06
N ASP A 189 17.07 -11.17 -0.92
CA ASP A 189 15.67 -11.55 -0.72
C ASP A 189 14.80 -10.30 -0.66
N TRP A 190 13.52 -10.45 -1.00
CA TRP A 190 12.59 -9.35 -0.93
C TRP A 190 11.91 -9.35 0.43
N LYS A 191 11.78 -8.18 1.03
CA LYS A 191 10.79 -7.94 2.08
C LYS A 191 9.61 -7.18 1.48
N VAL A 192 8.42 -7.73 1.65
CA VAL A 192 7.16 -7.18 1.14
C VAL A 192 6.24 -6.87 2.30
N PHE A 193 5.75 -5.65 2.38
CA PHE A 193 4.67 -5.24 3.27
C PHE A 193 3.38 -5.14 2.45
N ALA A 194 2.39 -5.98 2.76
CA ALA A 194 1.14 -6.10 2.02
C ALA A 194 -0.03 -6.36 2.99
N PRO A 195 -0.35 -5.44 3.92
CA PRO A 195 -1.28 -5.67 5.03
C PRO A 195 -2.69 -6.11 4.61
N TRP A 196 -3.15 -5.78 3.40
CA TRP A 196 -4.45 -6.19 2.87
C TRP A 196 -4.37 -7.39 1.92
N GLY A 197 -3.17 -7.94 1.70
CA GLY A 197 -2.92 -9.02 0.76
C GLY A 197 -3.04 -8.60 -0.70
N PHE A 198 -2.87 -9.55 -1.61
CA PHE A 198 -2.73 -9.29 -3.05
C PHE A 198 -4.04 -9.41 -3.84
N THR A 199 -5.11 -9.93 -3.23
CA THR A 199 -6.34 -10.29 -3.92
C THR A 199 -6.97 -9.10 -4.64
N ASP A 200 -7.04 -7.92 -4.00
CA ASP A 200 -7.62 -6.72 -4.63
C ASP A 200 -6.82 -6.31 -5.88
N ILE A 201 -5.49 -6.24 -5.81
CA ILE A 201 -4.68 -5.80 -6.96
C ILE A 201 -4.66 -6.82 -8.10
N LEU A 202 -4.63 -8.13 -7.79
CA LEU A 202 -4.64 -9.20 -8.78
C LEU A 202 -6.02 -9.40 -9.44
N SER A 203 -7.10 -8.98 -8.77
CA SER A 203 -8.47 -9.03 -9.28
C SER A 203 -8.96 -7.72 -9.90
N LEU A 204 -8.04 -6.74 -10.07
CA LEU A 204 -8.32 -5.40 -10.60
C LEU A 204 -9.33 -4.61 -9.75
N THR A 205 -9.30 -4.77 -8.42
CA THR A 205 -10.17 -4.05 -7.49
C THR A 205 -9.43 -2.87 -6.85
N VAL A 206 -10.02 -1.68 -6.93
CA VAL A 206 -9.56 -0.46 -6.25
C VAL A 206 -10.49 -0.23 -5.06
N ARG A 207 -9.95 -0.36 -3.84
CA ARG A 207 -10.70 -0.17 -2.60
C ARG A 207 -10.19 1.06 -1.85
N PRO A 208 -11.07 1.94 -1.34
CA PRO A 208 -10.63 3.08 -0.53
C PRO A 208 -10.16 2.61 0.84
N ASN A 209 -9.26 3.38 1.44
CA ASN A 209 -8.87 3.26 2.84
C ASN A 209 -9.22 4.59 3.54
N PRO A 210 -10.38 4.68 4.21
CA PRO A 210 -10.89 5.94 4.77
C PRO A 210 -10.15 6.39 6.06
N VAL A 211 -8.95 5.86 6.33
CA VAL A 211 -8.10 6.28 7.46
C VAL A 211 -7.54 7.68 7.24
N SER A 212 -7.14 8.02 6.02
CA SER A 212 -6.66 9.37 5.69
C SER A 212 -6.97 9.77 4.24
N GLY A 213 -7.07 11.08 4.01
CA GLY A 213 -7.45 11.67 2.74
C GLY A 213 -8.97 11.82 2.56
N THR A 214 -9.40 12.16 1.35
CA THR A 214 -10.79 12.54 1.08
C THR A 214 -11.40 11.74 -0.06
N ARG A 215 -12.74 11.61 -0.04
CA ARG A 215 -13.54 11.02 -1.12
C ARG A 215 -13.14 11.58 -2.49
N THR A 216 -13.04 12.91 -2.59
CA THR A 216 -12.72 13.59 -3.85
C THR A 216 -11.36 13.17 -4.41
N VAL A 217 -10.32 13.11 -3.57
CA VAL A 217 -8.98 12.70 -4.02
C VAL A 217 -8.99 11.23 -4.46
N TYR A 218 -9.72 10.37 -3.74
CA TYR A 218 -9.84 8.96 -4.08
C TYR A 218 -10.53 8.77 -5.44
N GLU A 219 -11.69 9.41 -5.63
CA GLU A 219 -12.48 9.30 -6.86
C GLU A 219 -11.71 9.85 -8.07
N GLN A 220 -10.95 10.94 -7.91
CA GLN A 220 -10.06 11.46 -8.97
C GLN A 220 -8.97 10.45 -9.36
N LYS A 221 -8.28 9.85 -8.38
CA LYS A 221 -7.26 8.82 -8.65
C LYS A 221 -7.87 7.59 -9.31
N ALA A 222 -8.99 7.11 -8.79
CA ALA A 222 -9.71 5.96 -9.33
C ALA A 222 -10.17 6.19 -10.78
N ALA A 223 -10.70 7.39 -11.08
CA ALA A 223 -11.11 7.75 -12.44
C ALA A 223 -9.92 7.78 -13.41
N ARG A 224 -8.79 8.36 -12.99
CA ARG A 224 -7.55 8.37 -13.77
C ARG A 224 -7.08 6.95 -14.08
N TRP A 225 -6.97 6.10 -13.06
CA TRP A 225 -6.54 4.71 -13.25
C TRP A 225 -7.51 3.94 -14.14
N LYS A 226 -8.82 4.12 -13.98
CA LYS A 226 -9.82 3.46 -14.83
C LYS A 226 -9.76 3.89 -16.30
N GLY A 227 -9.26 5.09 -16.58
CA GLY A 227 -8.97 5.54 -17.94
C GLY A 227 -7.83 4.77 -18.63
N ILE A 228 -6.89 4.19 -17.86
CA ILE A 228 -5.75 3.41 -18.35
C ILE A 228 -6.09 1.91 -18.33
N TRP A 229 -6.59 1.42 -17.19
CA TRP A 229 -7.00 0.03 -17.00
C TRP A 229 -8.53 -0.05 -16.93
N SER A 230 -9.18 -0.20 -18.08
CA SER A 230 -10.65 -0.21 -18.21
C SER A 230 -11.35 -1.30 -17.37
N GLY A 231 -10.64 -2.41 -17.10
CA GLY A 231 -11.12 -3.53 -16.28
C GLY A 231 -11.19 -3.28 -14.77
N LEU A 232 -10.70 -2.14 -14.27
CA LEU A 232 -10.70 -1.86 -12.83
C LEU A 232 -12.12 -1.81 -12.23
N LYS A 233 -12.35 -2.52 -11.13
CA LYS A 233 -13.55 -2.47 -10.29
C LYS A 233 -13.31 -1.46 -9.17
N ILE A 234 -13.98 -0.32 -9.23
CA ILE A 234 -13.83 0.74 -8.24
C ILE A 234 -14.87 0.54 -7.15
N ILE A 235 -14.43 0.31 -5.93
CA ILE A 235 -15.31 0.29 -4.76
C ILE A 235 -15.60 1.75 -4.37
N PRO A 236 -16.88 2.14 -4.19
CA PRO A 236 -17.22 3.50 -3.77
C PRO A 236 -16.59 3.86 -2.42
N TRP A 237 -16.35 5.17 -2.21
CA TRP A 237 -16.00 5.67 -0.89
C TRP A 237 -17.13 5.36 0.11
N PRO A 238 -16.84 4.89 1.33
CA PRO A 238 -17.88 4.54 2.30
C PRO A 238 -18.63 5.79 2.75
N ASP A 239 -19.96 5.72 2.80
CA ASP A 239 -20.81 6.76 3.38
C ASP A 239 -20.84 6.59 4.91
N ILE A 240 -19.85 7.19 5.59
CA ILE A 240 -19.61 7.01 7.03
C ILE A 240 -20.84 7.41 7.89
N GLU A 241 -21.68 8.34 7.42
CA GLU A 241 -22.92 8.73 8.12
C GLU A 241 -24.03 7.67 8.04
N ALA A 242 -24.14 6.94 6.93
CA ALA A 242 -25.11 5.86 6.77
C ALA A 242 -24.69 4.60 7.54
N THR A 243 -23.38 4.36 7.67
CA THR A 243 -22.84 3.20 8.40
C THR A 243 -23.05 3.33 9.91
N LYS A 244 -22.83 4.53 10.49
CA LYS A 244 -23.12 4.77 11.92
C LYS A 244 -24.61 4.72 12.24
N ALA A 245 -25.46 5.26 11.37
CA ALA A 245 -26.91 5.19 11.56
C ALA A 245 -27.46 3.76 11.49
N ALA A 246 -26.84 2.86 10.72
CA ALA A 246 -27.20 1.46 10.68
C ALA A 246 -26.72 0.69 11.93
N GLU A 247 -25.54 1.03 12.47
CA GLU A 247 -25.01 0.44 13.71
C GLU A 247 -25.77 0.90 14.96
N GLU A 248 -26.22 2.16 15.03
CA GLU A 248 -27.06 2.68 16.13
C GLU A 248 -28.53 2.19 16.09
N LEU A 249 -28.98 1.61 14.96
CA LEU A 249 -30.33 1.02 14.83
C LEU A 249 -30.36 -0.48 15.14
N ASP A 250 -29.19 -1.12 15.27
CA ASP A 250 -29.02 -2.53 15.62
C ASP A 250 -28.56 -2.74 17.10
N GLU A 251 -28.33 -1.66 17.87
CA GLU A 251 -28.15 -1.65 19.34
C GLU A 251 -29.44 -1.34 20.12
#